data_AF-A0A952NA48-F1
#
_entry.id   AF-A0A952NA48-F1
#
_cell.length_a   1.000
_cell.length_b   1.000
_cell.length_c   1.000
_cell.angle_alpha   90.00
_cell.angle_beta   90.00
_cell.angle_gamma   90.00
#
_symmetry.space_group_name_H-M   'P 1'
#
loop_
_entity.id
_entity.type
_entity.pdbx_description
1 polymer ?
#
loop_
_entity_poly.entity_id
_entity_poly.type
_entity_poly.pdbx_seq_one_letter_code
_entity_poly.pdbx_strand_id
1 'polypeptide(L)' 'MEPNIENVKNDSYPIIRYLYFYTQNNPDALTKKFLDWVNSREGQKIIRNSVYISFWDFE' A
#
# COMPACT_ATOMS: atom_id res chain seq x y z
N MET A 1 -0.08 -14.48 19.02
CA MET A 1 -0.50 -13.26 18.34
C MET A 1 -1.17 -13.65 17.03
N GLU A 2 -2.36 -13.15 16.77
CA GLU A 2 -3.17 -13.60 15.65
C GLU A 2 -2.85 -12.83 14.36
N PRO A 3 -2.93 -13.46 13.17
CA PRO A 3 -2.73 -12.80 11.89
C PRO A 3 -3.98 -11.99 11.51
N ASN A 4 -4.17 -10.82 12.13
CA ASN A 4 -5.26 -9.89 11.83
C ASN A 4 -4.70 -8.54 11.37
N ILE A 5 -5.57 -7.69 10.80
CA ILE A 5 -5.16 -6.41 10.19
C ILE A 5 -4.51 -5.47 11.21
N GLU A 6 -5.01 -5.43 12.44
CA GLU A 6 -4.47 -4.60 13.53
C GLU A 6 -3.02 -4.99 13.84
N ASN A 7 -2.76 -6.29 14.03
CA ASN A 7 -1.43 -6.81 14.33
C ASN A 7 -0.45 -6.67 13.16
N VAL A 8 -0.95 -6.72 11.92
CA VAL A 8 -0.12 -6.46 10.73
C VAL A 8 0.25 -4.98 10.65
N LYS A 9 -0.70 -4.06 10.87
CA LYS A 9 -0.47 -2.62 10.73
C LYS A 9 0.40 -2.02 11.84
N ASN A 10 0.43 -2.63 13.02
CA ASN A 10 1.26 -2.20 14.14
C ASN A 10 2.60 -2.96 14.22
N ASP A 11 2.99 -3.68 13.16
CA ASP A 11 4.22 -4.47 13.03
C ASP A 11 4.42 -5.58 14.09
N SER A 12 3.39 -5.90 14.87
CA SER A 12 3.49 -6.95 15.89
C SER A 12 3.46 -8.34 15.26
N TYR A 13 2.67 -8.56 14.20
CA TYR A 13 2.70 -9.80 13.44
C TYR A 13 3.91 -9.81 12.49
N PRO A 14 4.92 -10.68 12.69
CA PRO A 14 6.22 -10.52 12.04
C PRO A 14 6.27 -11.06 10.60
N ILE A 15 5.26 -11.80 10.16
CA ILE A 15 5.22 -12.42 8.82
C ILE A 15 4.48 -11.48 7.87
N ILE A 16 5.07 -10.32 7.63
CA ILE A 16 4.54 -9.28 6.74
C ILE A 16 5.65 -8.78 5.84
N ARG A 17 5.25 -8.21 4.69
CA ARG A 17 6.19 -7.48 3.83
C ARG A 17 5.47 -6.36 3.12
N TYR A 18 6.18 -5.26 2.96
CA TYR A 18 5.75 -4.17 2.11
C TYR A 18 5.91 -4.55 0.63
N LEU A 19 5.01 -4.03 -0.20
CA LEU A 19 5.10 -4.10 -1.65
C LEU A 19 5.51 -2.73 -2.16
N TYR A 20 6.61 -2.68 -2.90
CA TYR A 20 7.22 -1.44 -3.35
C TYR A 20 7.19 -1.32 -4.86
N PHE A 21 6.96 -0.10 -5.34
CA PHE A 21 7.30 0.30 -6.71
C PHE A 21 8.67 0.98 -6.68
N TYR A 22 9.61 0.48 -7.47
CA TYR A 22 10.93 1.07 -7.60
C TYR A 22 11.07 1.79 -8.93
N THR A 23 11.70 2.96 -8.92
CA THR A 23 12.14 3.68 -10.11
C THR A 23 13.66 3.85 -10.03
N GLN A 24 14.35 3.68 -11.16
CA GLN A 24 15.81 3.82 -11.19
C GLN A 24 16.27 5.26 -10.89
N ASN A 25 15.49 6.24 -11.33
CA ASN A 25 15.70 7.67 -11.12
C ASN A 25 14.39 8.31 -10.60
N ASN A 26 14.39 9.63 -10.45
CA ASN A 26 13.14 10.38 -10.23
C ASN A 26 12.13 10.04 -11.35
N PRO A 27 10.87 9.72 -10.99
CA PRO A 27 9.87 9.37 -11.96
C PRO A 27 9.58 10.56 -12.89
N ASP A 28 9.44 10.28 -14.19
CA ASP A 28 8.92 11.28 -15.13
C ASP A 28 7.48 11.65 -14.79
N ALA A 29 6.93 12.65 -15.51
CA ALA A 29 5.60 13.18 -15.20
C ALA A 29 4.50 12.10 -15.21
N LEU A 30 4.57 11.14 -16.14
CA LEU A 30 3.55 10.10 -16.26
C LEU A 30 3.71 9.03 -15.16
N THR A 31 4.95 8.59 -14.93
CA THR A 31 5.28 7.63 -13.87
C THR A 31 4.90 8.20 -12.51
N LYS A 32 5.22 9.47 -12.25
CA LYS A 32 4.85 10.14 -11.00
C LYS A 32 3.34 10.19 -10.84
N LYS A 33 2.61 10.56 -11.90
CA LYS A 33 1.14 10.59 -11.89
C LYS A 33 0.54 9.22 -11.57
N PHE A 34 1.13 8.14 -12.08
CA PHE A 34 0.71 6.78 -11.74
C PHE A 34 0.98 6.44 -10.27
N LEU A 35 2.19 6.71 -9.76
CA LEU A 35 2.55 6.47 -8.36
C LEU A 35 1.68 7.29 -7.39
N ASP A 36 1.40 8.55 -7.74
CA ASP A 36 0.50 9.42 -6.99
C ASP A 36 -0.93 8.83 -6.97
N TRP A 37 -1.42 8.30 -8.09
CA TRP A 37 -2.73 7.64 -8.17
C TRP A 37 -2.79 6.33 -7.38
N VAL A 38 -1.74 5.50 -7.40
CA VAL A 38 -1.66 4.28 -6.58
C VAL A 38 -1.78 4.62 -5.09
N ASN A 39 -1.23 5.76 -4.67
CA ASN A 39 -1.32 6.26 -3.30
C ASN A 39 -2.59 7.06 -3.00
N SER A 40 -3.46 7.30 -3.98
CA SER A 40 -4.72 8.04 -3.79
C SER A 40 -5.78 7.19 -3.09
N ARG A 41 -6.89 7.84 -2.69
CA ARG A 41 -8.06 7.15 -2.10
C ARG A 41 -8.61 6.07 -3.01
N GLU A 42 -8.70 6.35 -4.30
CA GLU A 42 -9.19 5.44 -5.33
C GLU A 42 -8.26 4.24 -5.49
N GLY A 43 -6.94 4.48 -5.64
CA GLY A 43 -5.95 3.40 -5.76
C GLY A 43 -5.97 2.45 -4.56
N GLN A 44 -6.10 3.02 -3.37
CA GLN A 44 -6.05 2.26 -2.12
C GLN A 44 -7.35 1.52 -1.81
N LYS A 45 -8.49 2.06 -2.27
CA LYS A 45 -9.77 1.34 -2.27
C LYS A 45 -9.70 0.06 -3.09
N ILE A 46 -9.01 0.08 -4.23
CA ILE A 46 -8.80 -1.12 -5.05
C ILE A 46 -7.93 -2.14 -4.29
N ILE A 47 -6.86 -1.70 -3.64
CA ILE A 47 -5.98 -2.57 -2.83
C ILE A 47 -6.77 -3.24 -1.69
N ARG A 48 -7.60 -2.48 -0.98
CA ARG A 48 -8.45 -2.99 0.13
C ARG A 48 -9.48 -4.01 -0.33
N ASN A 49 -10.03 -3.84 -1.54
CA ASN A 49 -10.97 -4.79 -2.12
C ASN A 49 -10.28 -6.03 -2.71
N SER A 50 -8.95 -6.03 -2.76
CA SER A 50 -8.13 -7.16 -3.15
C SER A 50 -7.70 -7.97 -1.91
N VAL A 51 -6.78 -8.91 -2.08
CA VAL A 51 -6.25 -9.75 -0.99
C VAL A 51 -5.11 -9.09 -0.19
N TYR A 52 -4.95 -7.77 -0.32
CA TYR A 52 -3.87 -7.00 0.30
C TYR A 52 -4.38 -6.08 1.40
N ILE A 53 -3.47 -5.61 2.23
CA ILE A 53 -3.74 -4.61 3.26
C ILE A 53 -3.33 -3.24 2.71
N SER A 54 -4.28 -2.32 2.61
CA SER A 54 -4.00 -0.94 2.20
C SER A 54 -3.29 -0.17 3.31
N PHE A 55 -2.46 0.79 2.92
CA PHE A 55 -1.73 1.64 3.86
C PHE A 55 -2.65 2.61 4.59
N TRP A 56 -3.58 3.21 3.85
CA TRP A 56 -4.47 4.23 4.37
C TRP A 56 -5.83 3.64 4.68
N ASP A 57 -6.36 4.00 5.84
CA ASP A 57 -7.76 3.86 6.18
C ASP A 57 -8.45 5.17 5.81
N PHE A 58 -8.90 5.26 4.57
CA PHE A 58 -9.84 6.31 4.21
C PHE A 58 -11.21 5.88 4.73
N GLU A 59 -11.75 6.61 5.70
CA GLU A 59 -13.17 6.51 6.12
C GLU A 59 -14.12 6.65 4.91
#